data_AF-A0A955FR84-F1
#
_entry.id   AF-A0A955FR84-F1
#
_cell.length_a   1.000
_cell.length_b   1.000
_cell.length_c   1.000
_cell.angle_alpha   90.00
_cell.angle_beta   90.00
_cell.angle_gamma   90.00
#
_symmetry.space_group_name_H-M   'P 1'
#
loop_
_entity.id
_entity.type
_entity.pdbx_description
1 polymer ?
#
loop_
_entity_poly.entity_id
_entity_poly.type
_entity_poly.pdbx_seq_one_letter_code
_entity_poly.pdbx_strand_id
1 'polypeptide(L)'
;MESLFLLFISLLLSTMVGVQTKARDTERQTDIKAMHAQIEAYYAQNGKYPTLENINDPGWRGINMKGLDDEALVDPKNNSKEIISTPKDGSYSYEVYSSSNTTCDNVTSDCEQYTLTAILDDGQTYKKQNLN
;
A
#
# COMPACT_ATOMS: atom_id res chain seq x y z
N MET A 1 44.14 9.43 16.87
CA MET A 1 42.87 10.15 17.15
C MET A 1 41.85 9.99 16.01
N GLU A 2 42.29 9.73 14.76
CA GLU A 2 41.40 9.56 13.60
C GLU A 2 40.56 8.27 13.62
N SER A 3 41.08 7.15 14.14
CA SER A 3 40.34 5.87 14.16
C SER A 3 39.14 5.85 15.12
N LEU A 4 39.17 6.65 16.19
CA LEU A 4 38.05 6.79 17.14
C LEU A 4 36.92 7.67 16.57
N PHE A 5 37.27 8.70 15.79
CA PHE A 5 36.32 9.60 15.15
C PHE A 5 35.48 8.88 14.08
N LEU A 6 36.10 7.99 13.29
CA LEU A 6 35.41 7.18 12.30
C LEU A 6 34.43 6.17 12.93
N LEU A 7 34.75 5.64 14.11
CA LEU A 7 33.91 4.69 14.85
C LEU A 7 32.67 5.38 15.45
N PHE A 8 32.81 6.63 15.90
CA PHE A 8 31.67 7.45 16.32
C PHE A 8 30.77 7.87 15.15
N ILE A 9 31.34 8.21 13.99
CA ILE A 9 30.57 8.55 12.79
C ILE A 9 29.78 7.34 12.27
N SER A 10 30.39 6.15 12.21
CA SER A 10 29.71 4.95 11.75
C SER A 10 28.58 4.51 12.68
N LEU A 11 28.75 4.65 14.00
CA LEU A 11 27.69 4.39 14.98
C LEU A 11 26.53 5.39 14.85
N LEU A 12 26.83 6.68 14.67
CA LEU A 12 25.82 7.72 14.44
C LEU A 12 25.04 7.50 13.13
N LEU A 13 25.71 7.10 12.05
CA LEU A 13 25.04 6.81 10.78
C LEU A 13 24.13 5.58 10.88
N SER A 14 24.57 4.54 11.59
CA SER A 14 23.82 3.28 11.70
C SER A 14 22.50 3.45 12.46
N THR A 15 22.48 4.27 13.52
CA THR A 15 21.25 4.53 14.29
C THR A 15 20.26 5.39 13.51
N MET A 16 20.74 6.38 12.74
CA MET A 16 19.90 7.26 11.93
C MET A 16 19.21 6.49 10.78
N VAL A 17 19.92 5.57 10.12
CA VAL A 17 19.33 4.70 9.08
C VAL A 17 18.24 3.80 9.67
N GLY A 18 18.48 3.20 10.84
CA GLY A 18 17.50 2.36 11.51
C GLY A 18 16.20 3.09 11.91
N VAL A 19 16.31 4.35 12.38
CA VAL A 19 15.13 5.17 12.71
C VAL A 19 14.32 5.51 11.47
N GLN A 20 14.98 5.89 10.37
CA GLN A 20 14.29 6.27 9.14
C GLN A 20 13.58 5.08 8.48
N THR A 21 14.22 3.90 8.47
CA THR A 21 13.59 2.66 8.02
C THR A 21 12.32 2.33 8.81
N LYS A 22 12.40 2.38 10.14
CA LYS A 22 11.23 2.11 10.99
C LYS A 22 10.08 3.10 10.74
N ALA A 23 10.39 4.38 10.52
CA ALA A 23 9.40 5.39 10.19
C ALA A 23 8.69 5.06 8.87
N ARG A 24 9.44 4.78 7.80
CA ARG A 24 8.88 4.39 6.50
C ARG A 24 8.01 3.14 6.58
N ASP A 25 8.47 2.09 7.26
CA ASP A 25 7.67 0.86 7.39
C ASP A 25 6.38 1.09 8.22
N THR A 26 6.43 1.98 9.21
CA THR A 26 5.24 2.37 9.98
C THR A 26 4.24 3.14 9.11
N GLU A 27 4.73 4.03 8.25
CA GLU A 27 3.94 4.77 7.27
C GLU A 27 3.27 3.81 6.28
N ARG A 28 4.02 2.91 5.62
CA ARG A 28 3.47 1.87 4.73
C ARG A 28 2.38 1.04 5.38
N GLN A 29 2.57 0.64 6.64
CA GLN A 29 1.56 -0.12 7.37
C GLN A 29 0.30 0.71 7.66
N THR A 30 0.45 2.01 7.91
CA THR A 30 -0.66 2.94 8.14
C THR A 30 -1.42 3.18 6.85
N ASP A 31 -0.72 3.40 5.76
CA ASP A 31 -1.27 3.61 4.41
C ASP A 31 -2.05 2.39 3.93
N ILE A 32 -1.46 1.19 4.04
CA ILE A 32 -2.14 -0.07 3.71
C ILE A 32 -3.40 -0.26 4.56
N LYS A 33 -3.39 0.13 5.84
CA LYS A 33 -4.60 0.06 6.69
C LYS A 33 -5.65 1.09 6.27
N ALA A 34 -5.24 2.29 5.87
CA ALA A 34 -6.16 3.33 5.40
C ALA A 34 -6.84 2.91 4.09
N MET A 35 -6.07 2.44 3.11
CA MET A 35 -6.59 1.89 1.86
C MET A 35 -7.53 0.70 2.12
N HIS A 36 -7.10 -0.26 2.94
CA HIS A 36 -7.91 -1.42 3.32
C HIS A 36 -9.27 -1.00 3.91
N ALA A 37 -9.28 -0.06 4.87
CA ALA A 37 -10.52 0.41 5.48
C ALA A 37 -11.50 1.02 4.46
N GLN A 38 -11.00 1.79 3.49
CA GLN A 38 -11.82 2.43 2.47
C GLN A 38 -12.32 1.43 1.42
N ILE A 39 -11.52 0.44 1.06
CA ILE A 39 -11.93 -0.67 0.18
C ILE A 39 -13.05 -1.50 0.82
N GLU A 40 -12.93 -1.82 2.12
CA GLU A 40 -13.99 -2.54 2.85
C GLU A 40 -15.26 -1.68 2.98
N ALA A 41 -15.11 -0.38 3.23
CA ALA A 41 -16.25 0.54 3.29
C ALA A 41 -16.98 0.65 1.94
N TYR A 42 -16.26 0.55 0.83
CA TYR A 42 -16.85 0.47 -0.51
C TYR A 42 -17.61 -0.84 -0.71
N TYR A 43 -17.02 -1.97 -0.34
CA TYR A 43 -17.68 -3.28 -0.42
C TYR A 43 -18.99 -3.30 0.38
N ALA A 44 -18.99 -2.78 1.61
CA ALA A 44 -20.17 -2.74 2.46
C ALA A 44 -21.36 -1.98 1.81
N GLN A 45 -21.10 -1.07 0.89
CA GLN A 45 -22.12 -0.29 0.18
C GLN A 45 -22.51 -0.89 -1.17
N ASN A 46 -21.59 -1.60 -1.84
CA ASN A 46 -21.73 -2.00 -3.25
C ASN A 46 -21.79 -3.52 -3.46
N GLY A 47 -21.45 -4.32 -2.45
CA GLY A 47 -21.40 -5.78 -2.52
C GLY A 47 -20.24 -6.36 -3.35
N LYS A 48 -19.29 -5.52 -3.76
CA LYS A 48 -18.10 -5.89 -4.54
C LYS A 48 -16.94 -4.94 -4.28
N TYR A 49 -15.72 -5.40 -4.51
CA TYR A 49 -14.52 -4.60 -4.36
C TYR A 49 -14.28 -3.71 -5.59
N PRO A 50 -13.61 -2.55 -5.45
CA PRO A 50 -13.26 -1.71 -6.59
C PRO A 50 -12.28 -2.41 -7.54
N THR A 51 -12.28 -2.04 -8.82
CA THR A 51 -11.22 -2.50 -9.72
C THR A 51 -9.91 -1.74 -9.46
N LEU A 52 -8.78 -2.23 -9.98
CA LEU A 52 -7.52 -1.48 -9.93
C LEU A 52 -7.62 -0.11 -10.62
N GLU A 53 -8.36 -0.04 -11.74
CA GLU A 53 -8.63 1.21 -12.44
C GLU A 53 -9.39 2.20 -11.55
N ASN A 54 -10.41 1.73 -10.82
CA ASN A 54 -11.16 2.56 -9.88
C ASN A 54 -10.27 3.13 -8.77
N ILE A 55 -9.38 2.32 -8.18
CA ILE A 55 -8.45 2.81 -7.14
C ILE A 55 -7.48 3.84 -7.72
N ASN A 56 -7.03 3.68 -8.97
CA ASN A 56 -6.10 4.63 -9.59
C ASN A 56 -6.77 5.92 -10.10
N ASP A 57 -8.10 5.95 -10.26
CA ASP A 57 -8.84 7.15 -10.67
C ASP A 57 -9.10 8.10 -9.48
N PRO A 58 -8.48 9.29 -9.43
CA PRO A 58 -8.67 10.25 -8.35
C PRO A 58 -10.09 10.80 -8.25
N GLY A 59 -10.79 10.97 -9.38
CA GLY A 59 -12.19 11.41 -9.38
C GLY A 59 -13.10 10.34 -8.80
N TRP A 60 -12.85 9.07 -9.13
CA TRP A 60 -13.57 7.94 -8.58
C TRP A 60 -13.34 7.81 -7.07
N ARG A 61 -12.09 7.91 -6.60
CA ARG A 61 -11.77 7.90 -5.16
C ARG A 61 -12.43 9.06 -4.42
N GLY A 62 -12.45 10.26 -4.98
CA GLY A 62 -13.12 11.42 -4.38
C GLY A 62 -14.62 11.23 -4.13
N ILE A 63 -15.26 10.33 -4.89
CA ILE A 63 -16.68 9.98 -4.72
C ILE A 63 -16.85 8.80 -3.76
N ASN A 64 -16.04 7.74 -3.93
CA ASN A 64 -16.26 6.42 -3.33
C ASN A 64 -15.38 6.12 -2.11
N MET A 65 -14.29 6.86 -1.91
CA MET A 65 -13.28 6.68 -0.86
C MET A 65 -12.96 8.01 -0.18
N LYS A 66 -13.99 8.76 0.23
CA LYS A 66 -13.85 10.14 0.77
C LYS A 66 -12.96 10.26 2.00
N GLY A 67 -12.74 9.16 2.72
CA GLY A 67 -11.83 9.12 3.87
C GLY A 67 -10.40 8.70 3.54
N LEU A 68 -10.10 8.42 2.26
CA LEU A 68 -8.75 8.10 1.82
C LEU A 68 -7.99 9.38 1.53
N ASP A 69 -6.94 9.60 2.30
CA ASP A 69 -5.95 10.62 1.98
C ASP A 69 -5.15 10.20 0.73
N ASP A 70 -4.94 11.13 -0.18
CA ASP A 70 -4.25 10.91 -1.44
C ASP A 70 -2.75 10.63 -1.23
N GLU A 71 -2.21 11.06 -0.10
CA GLU A 71 -0.86 10.76 0.35
C GLU A 71 -0.71 9.30 0.80
N ALA A 72 -1.79 8.62 1.22
CA ALA A 72 -1.76 7.20 1.58
C ALA A 72 -1.56 6.26 0.38
N LEU A 73 -1.47 6.81 -0.83
CA LEU A 73 -1.14 6.08 -2.06
C LEU A 73 0.35 6.14 -2.41
N VAL A 74 1.13 6.91 -1.64
CA VAL A 74 2.54 7.19 -1.93
C VAL A 74 3.43 6.35 -1.02
N ASP A 75 4.20 5.43 -1.58
CA ASP A 75 5.24 4.74 -0.80
C ASP A 75 6.33 5.74 -0.39
N PRO A 76 6.79 5.79 0.86
CA PRO A 76 7.76 6.80 1.33
C PRO A 76 9.17 6.71 0.71
N LYS A 77 9.46 5.70 -0.12
CA LYS A 77 10.68 5.64 -0.98
C LYS A 77 10.48 6.27 -2.36
N ASN A 78 9.26 6.58 -2.75
CA ASN A 78 8.88 7.05 -4.08
C ASN A 78 7.83 8.17 -3.97
N ASN A 79 7.53 8.85 -5.08
CA ASN A 79 6.50 9.89 -5.13
C ASN A 79 5.34 9.53 -6.08
N SER A 80 5.26 8.26 -6.49
CA SER A 80 4.17 7.78 -7.33
C SER A 80 2.93 7.49 -6.50
N LYS A 81 1.77 7.96 -6.96
CA LYS A 81 0.45 7.60 -6.44
C LYS A 81 -0.16 6.39 -7.15
N GLU A 82 0.51 5.87 -8.18
CA GLU A 82 0.02 4.75 -8.97
C GLU A 82 0.14 3.45 -8.18
N ILE A 83 -1.00 2.80 -7.97
CA ILE A 83 -1.11 1.47 -7.39
C ILE A 83 -0.99 0.45 -8.52
N ILE A 84 -0.13 -0.55 -8.33
CA ILE A 84 0.19 -1.54 -9.36
C ILE A 84 -0.44 -2.91 -9.05
N SER A 85 -0.55 -3.78 -10.04
CA SER A 85 -1.12 -5.13 -9.85
C SER A 85 -0.10 -6.18 -9.36
N THR A 86 1.18 -5.84 -9.26
CA THR A 86 2.22 -6.80 -8.83
C THR A 86 3.11 -6.16 -7.77
N PRO A 87 3.31 -6.78 -6.59
CA PRO A 87 4.12 -6.22 -5.52
C PRO A 87 5.52 -5.82 -5.97
N LYS A 88 5.96 -4.62 -5.60
CA LYS A 88 7.28 -4.07 -5.92
C LYS A 88 7.76 -3.12 -4.81
N ASP A 89 9.06 -3.12 -4.52
CA ASP A 89 9.65 -2.15 -3.59
C ASP A 89 9.43 -0.71 -4.10
N GLY A 90 9.05 0.19 -3.19
CA GLY A 90 8.73 1.58 -3.53
C GLY A 90 7.40 1.77 -4.24
N SER A 91 6.46 0.82 -4.12
CA SER A 91 5.09 0.93 -4.65
C SER A 91 4.12 0.08 -3.83
N TYR A 92 2.88 0.54 -3.72
CA TYR A 92 1.78 -0.28 -3.20
C TYR A 92 1.17 -1.09 -4.33
N SER A 93 0.76 -2.33 -4.03
CA SER A 93 0.06 -3.17 -5.00
C SER A 93 -1.33 -3.55 -4.53
N TYR A 94 -2.25 -3.65 -5.49
CA TYR A 94 -3.61 -4.09 -5.31
C TYR A 94 -3.94 -5.15 -6.37
N GLU A 95 -3.93 -6.39 -5.92
CA GLU A 95 -4.34 -7.54 -6.72
C GLU A 95 -5.81 -7.80 -6.45
N VAL A 96 -6.66 -7.80 -7.48
CA VAL A 96 -8.11 -7.98 -7.33
C VAL A 96 -8.64 -8.99 -8.35
N TYR A 97 -9.48 -9.89 -7.88
CA TYR A 97 -9.98 -11.02 -8.65
C TYR A 97 -11.45 -11.33 -8.33
N SER A 98 -12.08 -12.11 -9.19
CA SER A 98 -13.37 -12.76 -8.92
C SER A 98 -13.24 -13.84 -7.85
N SER A 99 -14.37 -14.36 -7.37
CA SER A 99 -14.42 -15.53 -6.47
C SER A 99 -13.76 -16.79 -7.04
N SER A 100 -13.59 -16.86 -8.37
CA SER A 100 -12.93 -17.97 -9.06
C SER A 100 -11.44 -17.74 -9.31
N ASN A 101 -10.83 -16.72 -8.68
CA ASN A 101 -9.44 -16.31 -8.90
C ASN A 101 -9.13 -15.95 -10.36
N THR A 102 -10.10 -15.33 -11.06
CA THR A 102 -9.91 -14.81 -12.42
C THR A 102 -9.95 -13.29 -12.41
N THR A 103 -9.44 -12.66 -13.48
CA THR A 103 -9.57 -11.21 -13.68
C THR A 103 -11.03 -10.78 -13.59
N CYS A 104 -11.28 -9.67 -12.90
CA CYS A 104 -12.59 -9.05 -12.74
C CYS A 104 -12.58 -7.61 -13.25
N ASP A 105 -13.74 -7.09 -13.63
CA ASP A 105 -13.92 -5.75 -14.19
C ASP A 105 -15.15 -5.02 -13.62
N ASN A 106 -15.91 -5.67 -12.72
CA ASN A 106 -17.19 -5.19 -12.18
C ASN A 106 -18.28 -4.93 -13.24
N VAL A 107 -18.11 -5.45 -14.47
CA VAL A 107 -19.05 -5.36 -15.59
C VAL A 107 -19.47 -6.77 -16.04
N THR A 108 -18.50 -7.61 -16.38
CA THR A 108 -18.68 -9.02 -16.78
C THR A 108 -18.45 -9.99 -15.62
N SER A 109 -17.56 -9.63 -14.70
CA SER A 109 -17.30 -10.37 -13.47
C SER A 109 -17.06 -9.40 -12.33
N ASP A 110 -17.79 -9.59 -11.22
CA ASP A 110 -17.58 -8.82 -10.02
C ASP A 110 -16.24 -9.18 -9.36
N CYS A 111 -15.61 -8.16 -8.79
CA CYS A 111 -14.42 -8.28 -7.98
C CYS A 111 -14.81 -8.65 -6.56
N GLU A 112 -14.43 -9.84 -6.11
CA GLU A 112 -14.88 -10.44 -4.85
C GLU A 112 -13.72 -10.74 -3.90
N GLN A 113 -12.47 -10.68 -4.36
CA GLN A 113 -11.31 -10.95 -3.53
C GLN A 113 -10.18 -10.00 -3.89
N TYR A 114 -9.38 -9.61 -2.90
CA TYR A 114 -8.19 -8.81 -3.17
C TYR A 114 -7.06 -9.05 -2.18
N THR A 115 -5.86 -8.64 -2.59
CA THR A 115 -4.69 -8.53 -1.72
C THR A 115 -4.02 -7.16 -1.95
N LEU A 116 -3.98 -6.35 -0.88
CA LEU A 116 -3.16 -5.16 -0.79
C LEU A 116 -1.78 -5.53 -0.23
N THR A 117 -0.71 -5.08 -0.87
CA THR A 117 0.66 -5.35 -0.43
C THR A 117 1.53 -4.11 -0.44
N ALA A 118 2.39 -4.00 0.59
CA ALA A 118 3.59 -3.17 0.59
C ALA A 118 4.81 -4.06 0.84
N ILE A 119 5.95 -3.75 0.21
CA ILE A 119 7.24 -4.37 0.53
C ILE A 119 7.96 -3.45 1.50
N LEU A 120 8.27 -3.96 2.69
CA LEU A 120 8.99 -3.24 3.74
C LEU A 120 10.48 -3.14 3.40
N ASP A 121 11.20 -2.27 4.10
CA ASP A 121 12.62 -2.04 3.83
C ASP A 121 13.52 -3.26 4.06
N ASP A 122 13.08 -4.21 4.88
CA ASP A 122 13.74 -5.50 5.09
C ASP A 122 13.38 -6.56 4.03
N GLY A 123 12.55 -6.20 3.06
CA GLY A 123 12.05 -7.07 1.99
C GLY A 123 10.84 -7.93 2.38
N GLN A 124 10.37 -7.88 3.63
CA GLN A 124 9.15 -8.58 4.03
C GLN A 124 7.91 -7.92 3.41
N THR A 125 6.89 -8.73 3.12
CA THR A 125 5.63 -8.20 2.63
C THR A 125 4.68 -7.92 3.78
N TYR A 126 4.18 -6.69 3.86
CA TYR A 126 3.01 -6.36 4.68
C TYR A 126 1.75 -6.46 3.81
N LYS A 127 0.77 -7.26 4.25
CA LYS A 127 -0.43 -7.56 3.46
C LYS A 127 -1.73 -7.29 4.21
N LYS A 128 -2.75 -6.90 3.46
CA LYS A 128 -4.16 -6.91 3.86
C LYS A 128 -4.99 -7.59 2.77
N GLN A 129 -5.98 -8.37 3.18
CA GLN A 129 -6.86 -9.11 2.28
C GLN A 129 -8.32 -8.77 2.61
N ASN A 130 -9.22 -9.08 1.69
CA ASN A 130 -10.66 -8.93 1.89
C ASN A 130 -11.15 -9.60 3.18
N LEU A 131 -12.13 -8.97 3.86
CA LEU A 131 -12.74 -9.50 5.08
C LEU A 131 -14.04 -10.27 4.84
N ASN A 132 -14.58 -10.15 3.62
CA ASN A 132 -15.83 -10.78 3.18
C ASN A 132 -15.54 -11.82 2.09
#